data_AF-A0A356BEG0-F1
#
_entry.id   AF-A0A356BEG0-F1
#
_cell.length_a   1.000
_cell.length_b   1.000
_cell.length_c   1.000
_cell.angle_alpha   90.00
_cell.angle_beta   90.00
_cell.angle_gamma   90.00
#
_symmetry.space_group_name_H-M   'P 1'
#
loop_
_entity.id
_entity.type
_entity.pdbx_description
1 polymer ?
#
loop_
_entity_poly.entity_id
_entity_poly.type
_entity_poly.pdbx_seq_one_letter_code
_entity_poly.pdbx_strand_id
1 'polypeptide(L)'
;MQSAISPQDRSFNYGDGIFTTIQVRAGEIQLWPLHLQRLQRSAQRLMFGDIDWDLVTAQAYSAVTMSEQVIKILISRGEGGRGYGYAGVTSPRIYVSSSAMPDYTEAQKGICLGIATLQLAVQPVLAGLKHNNRLEQVLIKQQLLDSTYDDLLVLDQLGFVTEASAANVLFCREGNWYTPELTRAGVAGVMRQNIMQQLPVQEVNWQLDELNTVDAIAVCNALMGIVPVRRFCNRDLSLTPVQQLRTQVVC
;
A
#
# COMPACT_ATOMS: atom_id res chain seq x y z
N MET A 1 1.85 12.59 22.34
CA MET A 1 2.35 12.42 20.97
C MET A 1 3.61 13.25 20.81
N GLN A 2 4.68 12.67 20.25
CA GLN A 2 5.92 13.39 19.99
C GLN A 2 5.66 14.38 18.85
N SER A 3 5.76 15.68 19.13
CA SER A 3 5.39 16.76 18.19
C SER A 3 6.52 17.20 17.27
N ALA A 4 7.75 16.70 17.49
CA ALA A 4 8.92 17.06 16.71
C ALA A 4 9.70 15.81 16.28
N ILE A 5 10.09 15.79 15.00
CA ILE A 5 11.02 14.80 14.44
C ILE A 5 12.41 15.42 14.48
N SER A 6 13.40 14.63 14.87
CA SER A 6 14.78 15.09 14.87
C SER A 6 15.32 15.26 13.44
N PRO A 7 16.04 16.34 13.14
CA PRO A 7 16.72 16.50 11.85
C PRO A 7 17.85 15.49 11.64
N GLN A 8 18.28 14.77 12.69
CA GLN A 8 19.25 13.67 12.58
C GLN A 8 18.59 12.33 12.24
N ASP A 9 17.25 12.24 12.24
CA ASP A 9 16.56 10.99 11.96
C ASP A 9 16.82 10.56 10.50
N ARG A 10 17.22 9.30 10.32
CA ARG A 10 17.60 8.77 9.01
C ARG A 10 16.43 8.62 8.06
N SER A 11 15.20 8.50 8.56
CA SER A 11 14.02 8.55 7.71
C SER A 11 13.84 9.93 7.09
N PHE A 12 14.17 11.00 7.81
CA PHE A 12 14.10 12.36 7.26
C PHE A 12 15.19 12.59 6.21
N ASN A 13 16.41 12.12 6.48
CA ASN A 13 17.55 12.36 5.60
C ASN A 13 17.59 11.45 4.37
N TYR A 14 17.16 10.19 4.49
CA TYR A 14 17.40 9.15 3.46
C TYR A 14 16.18 8.29 3.14
N GLY A 15 15.03 8.56 3.76
CA GLY A 15 13.89 7.65 3.68
C GLY A 15 14.17 6.26 4.28
N ASP A 16 15.17 6.14 5.16
CA ASP A 16 15.58 4.90 5.86
C ASP A 16 14.58 4.56 6.97
N GLY A 17 13.41 4.12 6.53
CA GLY A 17 12.24 3.90 7.35
C GLY A 17 11.17 3.10 6.61
N ILE A 18 10.25 2.55 7.39
CA ILE A 18 9.10 1.77 6.93
C ILE A 18 7.84 2.33 7.56
N PHE A 19 6.69 2.09 6.93
CA PHE A 19 5.43 2.53 7.50
C PHE A 19 4.26 1.61 7.16
N THR A 20 3.21 1.74 7.96
CA THR A 20 1.89 1.21 7.63
C THR A 20 0.80 2.22 7.93
N THR A 21 -0.31 2.10 7.23
CA THR A 21 -1.51 2.94 7.39
C THR A 21 -2.68 1.99 7.59
N ILE A 22 -3.42 2.20 8.67
CA ILE A 22 -4.35 1.24 9.24
C ILE A 22 -5.70 1.92 9.41
N GLN A 23 -6.76 1.22 9.03
CA GLN A 23 -8.12 1.64 9.30
C GLN A 23 -8.51 1.24 10.72
N VAL A 24 -9.15 2.15 11.43
CA VAL A 24 -9.93 1.85 12.63
C VAL A 24 -11.40 1.97 12.26
N ARG A 25 -12.18 0.95 12.61
CA ARG A 25 -13.62 0.89 12.36
C ARG A 25 -14.32 0.43 13.63
N ALA A 26 -15.39 1.11 14.02
CA ALA A 26 -16.09 0.87 15.28
C ALA A 26 -15.15 0.81 16.51
N GLY A 27 -14.04 1.57 16.49
CA GLY A 27 -13.04 1.59 17.56
C GLY A 27 -12.03 0.44 17.53
N GLU A 28 -12.06 -0.44 16.53
CA GLU A 28 -11.16 -1.58 16.41
C GLU A 28 -10.16 -1.41 15.27
N ILE A 29 -8.90 -1.77 15.51
CA ILE A 29 -7.84 -1.76 14.50
C ILE A 29 -8.06 -2.92 13.53
N GLN A 30 -8.36 -2.61 12.27
CA GLN A 30 -8.62 -3.61 11.25
C GLN A 30 -7.31 -4.29 10.79
N LEU A 31 -7.36 -5.60 10.55
CA LEU A 31 -6.25 -6.40 10.00
C LEU A 31 -4.91 -6.25 10.74
N TRP A 32 -4.93 -6.03 12.07
CA TRP A 32 -3.72 -5.80 12.86
C TRP A 32 -2.62 -6.86 12.67
N PRO A 33 -2.91 -8.19 12.66
CA PRO A 33 -1.87 -9.20 12.45
C PRO A 33 -1.11 -9.02 11.14
N LEU A 34 -1.79 -8.64 10.05
CA LEU A 34 -1.17 -8.42 8.75
C LEU A 34 -0.35 -7.12 8.73
N HIS A 35 -0.81 -6.08 9.42
CA HIS A 35 -0.05 -4.84 9.58
C HIS A 35 1.25 -5.04 10.36
N LEU A 36 1.19 -5.77 11.47
CA LEU A 36 2.36 -6.12 12.28
C LEU A 36 3.35 -6.99 11.50
N GLN A 37 2.85 -8.03 10.83
CA GLN A 37 3.68 -8.91 9.98
C GLN A 37 4.39 -8.12 8.89
N ARG A 38 3.73 -7.15 8.25
CA ARG A 38 4.34 -6.24 7.27
C ARG A 38 5.54 -5.50 7.86
N LEU A 39 5.39 -4.95 9.06
CA LEU A 39 6.41 -4.10 9.67
C LEU A 39 7.61 -4.97 10.04
N GLN A 40 7.36 -6.13 10.65
CA GLN A 40 8.38 -7.12 10.99
C GLN A 40 9.16 -7.57 9.75
N ARG A 41 8.47 -7.99 8.69
CA ARG A 41 9.11 -8.41 7.43
C ARG A 41 9.96 -7.30 6.82
N SER A 42 9.45 -6.06 6.83
CA SER A 42 10.16 -4.92 6.24
C SER A 42 11.38 -4.54 7.08
N ALA A 43 11.25 -4.52 8.40
CA ALA A 43 12.34 -4.25 9.33
C ALA A 43 13.45 -5.30 9.20
N GLN A 44 13.10 -6.58 9.15
CA GLN A 44 14.05 -7.68 8.94
C GLN A 44 14.78 -7.52 7.59
N ARG A 45 14.04 -7.28 6.50
CA ARG A 45 14.62 -7.16 5.16
C ARG A 45 15.56 -5.95 5.01
N LEU A 46 15.27 -4.87 5.72
CA LEU A 46 16.11 -3.68 5.78
C LEU A 46 17.12 -3.72 6.93
N MET A 47 17.29 -4.86 7.61
CA MET A 47 18.27 -5.07 8.67
C MET A 47 18.17 -4.03 9.79
N PHE A 48 16.94 -3.71 10.21
CA PHE A 48 16.73 -2.89 11.39
C PHE A 48 17.22 -3.68 12.61
N GLY A 49 17.71 -2.97 13.63
CA GLY A 49 18.03 -3.58 14.91
C GLY A 49 16.78 -4.03 15.66
N ASP A 50 16.93 -4.37 16.93
CA ASP A 50 15.83 -4.82 17.77
C ASP A 50 14.72 -3.76 17.86
N ILE A 51 13.49 -4.20 17.60
CA ILE A 51 12.27 -3.39 17.72
C ILE A 51 11.39 -4.09 18.75
N ASP A 52 10.97 -3.32 19.75
CA ASP A 52 9.97 -3.78 20.71
C ASP A 52 8.58 -3.78 20.06
N TRP A 53 8.15 -4.95 19.58
CA TRP A 53 6.87 -5.13 18.89
C TRP A 53 5.67 -5.05 19.84
N ASP A 54 5.86 -5.33 21.13
CA ASP A 54 4.82 -5.16 22.14
C ASP A 54 4.56 -3.68 22.38
N LEU A 55 5.62 -2.86 22.43
CA LEU A 55 5.51 -1.41 22.46
C LEU A 55 4.84 -0.86 21.20
N VAL A 56 5.23 -1.31 20.01
CA VAL A 56 4.57 -0.90 18.74
C VAL A 56 3.07 -1.20 18.80
N THR A 57 2.71 -2.39 19.30
CA THR A 57 1.31 -2.81 19.46
C THR A 57 0.58 -1.90 20.45
N ALA A 58 1.12 -1.74 21.65
CA ALA A 58 0.53 -0.88 22.68
C ALA A 58 0.33 0.56 22.18
N GLN A 59 1.31 1.12 21.45
CA GLN A 59 1.21 2.46 20.88
C GLN A 59 0.11 2.53 19.81
N ALA A 60 -0.03 1.52 18.95
CA ALA A 60 -1.10 1.47 17.95
C ALA A 60 -2.48 1.51 18.61
N TYR A 61 -2.73 0.66 19.61
CA TYR A 61 -4.00 0.62 20.33
C TYR A 61 -4.26 1.91 21.13
N SER A 62 -3.22 2.48 21.76
CA SER A 62 -3.35 3.76 22.49
C SER A 62 -3.68 4.95 21.59
N ALA A 63 -3.41 4.86 20.29
CA ALA A 63 -3.71 5.90 19.31
C ALA A 63 -5.17 5.88 18.82
N VAL A 64 -5.96 4.89 19.22
CA VAL A 64 -7.40 4.83 18.93
C VAL A 64 -8.14 5.85 19.81
N THR A 65 -8.66 6.89 19.19
CA THR A 65 -9.38 7.98 19.87
C THR A 65 -10.78 8.22 19.31
N MET A 66 -11.10 7.66 18.14
CA MET A 66 -12.36 7.79 17.43
C MET A 66 -12.80 6.42 16.88
N SER A 67 -14.10 6.26 16.67
CA SER A 67 -14.67 5.02 16.10
C SER A 67 -14.18 4.77 14.67
N GLU A 68 -14.10 5.82 13.87
CA GLU A 68 -13.63 5.79 12.48
C GLU A 68 -12.41 6.70 12.36
N GLN A 69 -11.23 6.13 12.14
CA GLN A 69 -9.99 6.89 11.99
C GLN A 69 -8.94 6.13 11.19
N VAL A 70 -7.90 6.86 10.80
CA VAL A 70 -6.69 6.30 10.23
C VAL A 70 -5.59 6.38 11.28
N ILE A 71 -4.89 5.27 11.52
CA ILE A 71 -3.63 5.24 12.27
C ILE A 71 -2.49 5.02 11.28
N LYS A 72 -1.45 5.83 11.38
CA LYS A 72 -0.19 5.62 10.67
C LYS A 72 0.92 5.35 11.67
N ILE A 73 1.63 4.26 11.46
CA ILE A 73 2.85 3.91 12.20
C ILE A 73 4.01 4.03 11.23
N LEU A 74 5.01 4.81 11.58
CA LEU A 74 6.27 4.95 10.86
C LEU A 74 7.39 4.50 11.80
N ILE A 75 8.27 3.62 11.32
CA ILE A 75 9.46 3.19 12.04
C ILE A 75 10.67 3.65 11.24
N SER A 76 11.48 4.54 11.81
CA SER A 76 12.78 4.92 11.23
C SER A 76 13.88 4.02 11.79
N ARG A 77 15.01 3.93 11.08
CA ARG A 77 16.20 3.28 11.65
C ARG A 77 16.74 4.02 12.89
N GLY A 78 16.33 5.26 13.13
CA GLY A 78 16.83 6.12 14.20
C GLY A 78 17.88 7.11 13.70
N GLU A 79 18.80 7.50 14.59
CA GLU A 79 19.81 8.52 14.35
C GLU A 79 21.22 7.91 14.37
N GLY A 80 22.19 8.59 13.76
CA GLY A 80 23.59 8.20 13.78
C GLY A 80 24.06 7.51 12.50
N GLY A 81 25.22 6.86 12.61
CA GLY A 81 25.99 6.43 11.45
C GLY A 81 26.69 7.58 10.73
N ARG A 82 27.40 7.24 9.64
CA ARG A 82 28.10 8.21 8.79
C ARG A 82 27.69 8.00 7.34
N GLY A 83 27.14 9.04 6.72
CA GLY A 83 26.54 8.94 5.40
C GLY A 83 25.48 7.83 5.36
N TYR A 84 25.54 6.96 4.35
CA TYR A 84 24.61 5.84 4.21
C TYR A 84 24.89 4.67 5.16
N GLY A 85 26.11 4.56 5.70
CA GLY A 85 26.47 3.52 6.65
C GLY A 85 25.68 3.65 7.96
N TYR A 86 25.19 2.53 8.48
CA TYR A 86 24.36 2.48 9.69
C TYR A 86 25.10 1.94 10.92
N ALA A 87 26.43 1.78 10.85
CA ALA A 87 27.23 1.45 12.01
C ALA A 87 27.15 2.57 13.06
N GLY A 88 26.79 2.23 14.30
CA GLY A 88 26.59 3.22 15.39
C GLY A 88 25.25 3.96 15.32
N VAL A 89 24.29 3.49 14.52
CA VAL A 89 22.91 3.98 14.59
C VAL A 89 22.27 3.55 15.91
N THR A 90 21.59 4.50 16.56
CA THR A 90 20.81 4.26 17.78
C THR A 90 19.55 3.46 17.46
N SER A 91 18.93 2.85 18.48
CA SER A 91 17.71 2.04 18.33
C SER A 91 16.64 2.67 17.42
N PRO A 92 15.88 1.85 16.65
CA PRO A 92 14.80 2.32 15.80
C PRO A 92 13.81 3.22 16.54
N ARG A 93 13.24 4.21 15.84
CA ARG A 93 12.23 5.12 16.41
C ARG A 93 10.86 4.88 15.84
N ILE A 94 9.86 4.87 16.71
CA ILE A 94 8.46 4.60 16.37
C ILE A 94 7.68 5.92 16.46
N TYR A 95 7.02 6.26 15.37
CA TYR A 95 6.17 7.44 15.26
C TYR A 95 4.74 7.00 14.94
N VAL A 96 3.81 7.35 15.82
CA VAL A 96 2.38 7.05 15.64
C VAL A 96 1.61 8.35 15.52
N SER A 97 0.78 8.45 14.49
CA SER A 97 -0.12 9.56 14.24
C SER A 97 -1.50 9.06 13.86
N SER A 98 -2.55 9.79 14.24
CA SER A 98 -3.92 9.52 13.82
C SER A 98 -4.52 10.68 13.03
N SER A 99 -5.49 10.37 12.18
CA SER A 99 -6.28 11.36 11.44
C SER A 99 -7.71 10.86 11.24
N ALA A 100 -8.63 11.76 10.86
CA ALA A 100 -9.97 11.38 10.46
C ALA A 100 -9.93 10.42 9.25
N MET A 101 -10.94 9.55 9.15
CA MET A 101 -11.14 8.70 7.99
C MET A 101 -11.57 9.55 6.78
N PRO A 102 -10.89 9.47 5.62
CA PRO A 102 -11.35 10.13 4.41
C PRO A 102 -12.67 9.52 3.91
N ASP A 103 -13.50 10.33 3.28
CA ASP A 103 -14.72 9.84 2.63
C ASP A 103 -14.38 9.20 1.28
N TYR A 104 -14.64 7.90 1.16
CA TYR A 104 -14.44 7.13 -0.07
C TYR A 104 -15.77 6.78 -0.76
N THR A 105 -16.91 7.30 -0.32
CA THR A 105 -18.24 6.90 -0.79
C THR A 105 -18.39 6.97 -2.31
N GLU A 106 -17.88 8.02 -2.96
CA GLU A 106 -17.92 8.12 -4.43
C GLU A 106 -17.00 7.10 -5.11
N ALA A 107 -15.78 6.89 -4.61
CA ALA A 107 -14.88 5.88 -5.14
C ALA A 107 -15.49 4.46 -5.03
N GLN A 108 -16.26 4.19 -3.98
CA GLN A 108 -16.93 2.88 -3.78
C GLN A 108 -17.95 2.54 -4.88
N LYS A 109 -18.46 3.54 -5.62
CA LYS A 109 -19.35 3.37 -6.78
C LYS A 109 -18.62 2.91 -8.04
N GLY A 110 -17.29 2.91 -8.04
CA GLY A 110 -16.44 2.59 -9.19
C GLY A 110 -15.58 3.78 -9.58
N ILE A 111 -14.32 3.58 -9.94
CA ILE A 111 -13.38 4.63 -10.38
C ILE A 111 -13.04 4.55 -11.87
N CYS A 112 -12.67 5.67 -12.47
CA CYS A 112 -12.01 5.74 -13.79
C CYS A 112 -10.49 5.58 -13.60
N LEU A 113 -9.90 4.50 -14.11
CA LEU A 113 -8.47 4.20 -14.00
C LEU A 113 -7.76 4.53 -15.31
N GLY A 114 -6.74 5.40 -15.25
CA GLY A 114 -5.85 5.72 -16.36
C GLY A 114 -4.57 4.88 -16.33
N ILE A 115 -3.57 5.25 -17.15
CA ILE A 115 -2.23 4.66 -17.14
C ILE A 115 -1.22 5.74 -16.81
N ALA A 116 -0.34 5.49 -15.85
CA ALA A 116 0.76 6.38 -15.52
C ALA A 116 1.82 6.35 -16.62
N THR A 117 2.42 7.50 -16.91
CA THR A 117 3.60 7.57 -17.79
C THR A 117 4.87 7.28 -17.02
N LEU A 118 4.90 7.63 -15.71
CA LEU A 118 5.96 7.20 -14.82
C LEU A 118 5.88 5.67 -14.61
N GLN A 119 7.04 5.02 -14.72
CA GLN A 119 7.22 3.61 -14.40
C GLN A 119 7.99 3.45 -13.10
N LEU A 120 7.65 2.42 -12.31
CA LEU A 120 8.35 2.09 -11.07
C LEU A 120 9.71 1.45 -11.38
N ALA A 121 10.74 1.90 -10.66
CA ALA A 121 12.05 1.29 -10.73
C ALA A 121 12.01 -0.18 -10.29
N VAL A 122 12.71 -1.03 -11.05
CA VAL A 122 12.89 -2.43 -10.65
C VAL A 122 14.03 -2.52 -9.64
N GLN A 123 13.68 -2.82 -8.39
CA GLN A 123 14.63 -3.04 -7.31
C GLN A 123 14.13 -4.20 -6.43
N PRO A 124 14.51 -5.45 -6.75
CA PRO A 124 14.00 -6.62 -6.07
C PRO A 124 14.19 -6.60 -4.55
N VAL A 125 15.27 -5.99 -4.03
CA VAL A 125 15.55 -5.90 -2.59
C VAL A 125 14.50 -5.05 -1.86
N LEU A 126 13.90 -4.06 -2.53
CA LEU A 126 12.89 -3.16 -1.97
C LEU A 126 11.46 -3.55 -2.38
N ALA A 127 11.32 -4.37 -3.42
CA ALA A 127 10.03 -4.79 -3.96
C ALA A 127 9.12 -5.40 -2.88
N GLY A 128 7.85 -4.98 -2.89
CA GLY A 128 6.85 -5.38 -1.92
C GLY A 128 6.90 -4.64 -0.58
N LEU A 129 7.99 -3.91 -0.27
CA LEU A 129 8.09 -3.18 1.00
C LEU A 129 7.34 -1.84 0.95
N LYS A 130 6.69 -1.47 2.08
CA LYS A 130 6.11 -0.14 2.27
C LYS A 130 7.12 0.78 2.99
N HIS A 131 8.23 1.07 2.32
CA HIS A 131 9.31 1.94 2.81
C HIS A 131 9.05 3.44 2.60
N ASN A 132 9.84 4.32 3.22
CA ASN A 132 9.61 5.77 3.18
C ASN A 132 10.09 6.46 1.88
N ASN A 133 10.88 5.79 1.04
CA ASN A 133 11.22 6.27 -0.31
C ASN A 133 10.00 6.20 -1.25
N ARG A 134 9.11 7.19 -1.19
CA ARG A 134 7.83 7.24 -1.91
C ARG A 134 7.74 8.34 -2.95
N LEU A 135 8.88 8.84 -3.42
CA LEU A 135 8.92 9.94 -4.39
C LEU A 135 8.28 9.53 -5.72
N GLU A 136 8.42 8.26 -6.14
CA GLU A 136 7.71 7.73 -7.31
C GLU A 136 6.18 7.88 -7.16
N GLN A 137 5.62 7.49 -6.02
CA GLN A 137 4.18 7.66 -5.78
C GLN A 137 3.75 9.12 -5.71
N VAL A 138 4.61 10.02 -5.22
CA VAL A 138 4.36 11.48 -5.26
C VAL A 138 4.29 11.99 -6.69
N LEU A 139 5.23 11.59 -7.56
CA LEU A 139 5.25 11.98 -8.96
C LEU A 139 4.07 11.38 -9.75
N ILE A 140 3.67 10.13 -9.45
CA ILE A 140 2.45 9.52 -10.03
C ILE A 140 1.21 10.31 -9.61
N LYS A 141 1.11 10.72 -8.34
CA LYS A 141 -0.01 11.55 -7.87
C LYS A 141 0.01 12.95 -8.50
N GLN A 142 1.17 13.52 -8.76
CA GLN A 142 1.28 14.77 -9.51
C GLN A 142 0.73 14.60 -10.93
N GLN A 143 1.12 13.53 -11.64
CA GLN A 143 0.58 13.23 -12.97
C GLN A 143 -0.96 13.05 -12.94
N LEU A 144 -1.49 12.40 -11.90
CA LEU A 144 -2.94 12.19 -11.74
C LEU A 144 -3.72 13.51 -11.64
N LEU A 145 -3.16 14.53 -10.97
CA LEU A 145 -3.81 15.85 -10.82
C LEU A 145 -4.05 16.55 -12.17
N ASP A 146 -3.19 16.29 -13.16
CA ASP A 146 -3.30 16.86 -14.52
C ASP A 146 -4.17 15.98 -15.45
N SER A 147 -4.88 14.99 -14.91
CA SER A 147 -5.67 14.03 -15.68
C SER A 147 -7.16 14.05 -15.30
N THR A 148 -7.99 13.40 -16.11
CA THR A 148 -9.43 13.22 -15.84
C THR A 148 -9.75 11.89 -15.14
N TYR A 149 -8.72 11.15 -14.72
CA TYR A 149 -8.88 9.86 -14.06
C TYR A 149 -8.94 10.02 -12.54
N ASP A 150 -9.53 9.04 -11.86
CA ASP A 150 -9.61 8.99 -10.41
C ASP A 150 -8.35 8.34 -9.79
N ASP A 151 -7.70 7.43 -10.54
CA ASP A 151 -6.40 6.84 -10.20
C ASP A 151 -5.66 6.43 -11.49
N LEU A 152 -4.39 6.02 -11.37
CA LEU A 152 -3.55 5.53 -12.47
C LEU A 152 -3.05 4.12 -12.20
N LEU A 153 -3.14 3.25 -13.20
CA LEU A 153 -2.42 1.99 -13.28
C LEU A 153 -0.94 2.27 -13.56
N VAL A 154 -0.05 1.60 -12.84
CA VAL A 154 1.39 1.84 -12.87
C VAL A 154 2.10 0.55 -13.27
N LEU A 155 3.04 0.70 -14.21
CA LEU A 155 3.91 -0.37 -14.68
C LEU A 155 5.29 -0.26 -14.01
N ASP A 156 6.04 -1.35 -14.00
CA ASP A 156 7.48 -1.30 -13.74
C ASP A 156 8.27 -0.92 -15.01
N GLN A 157 9.56 -0.64 -14.86
CA GLN A 157 10.48 -0.31 -15.97
C GLN A 157 10.69 -1.44 -16.99
N LEU A 158 10.21 -2.65 -16.71
CA LEU A 158 10.21 -3.77 -17.66
C LEU A 158 8.87 -3.91 -18.40
N GLY A 159 7.93 -2.99 -18.17
CA GLY A 159 6.64 -2.94 -18.84
C GLY A 159 5.58 -3.85 -18.24
N PHE A 160 5.80 -4.41 -17.04
CA PHE A 160 4.79 -5.24 -16.38
C PHE A 160 3.88 -4.40 -15.49
N VAL A 161 2.60 -4.69 -15.53
CA VAL A 161 1.60 -4.08 -14.65
C VAL A 161 1.95 -4.43 -13.20
N THR A 162 1.98 -3.43 -12.31
CA THR A 162 2.49 -3.60 -10.94
C THR A 162 1.47 -3.20 -9.87
N GLU A 163 1.00 -1.94 -9.87
CA GLU A 163 0.07 -1.43 -8.87
C GLU A 163 -0.71 -0.21 -9.40
N ALA A 164 -1.54 0.41 -8.56
CA ALA A 164 -2.08 1.74 -8.78
C ALA A 164 -1.30 2.78 -7.92
N SER A 165 -1.62 4.06 -8.00
CA SER A 165 -0.81 5.10 -7.32
C SER A 165 -0.69 4.94 -5.80
N ALA A 166 -1.72 4.38 -5.14
CA ALA A 166 -1.75 4.15 -3.70
C ALA A 166 -2.53 2.87 -3.30
N ALA A 167 -2.65 1.91 -4.23
CA ALA A 167 -3.41 0.68 -4.05
C ALA A 167 -2.81 -0.45 -4.90
N ASN A 168 -3.05 -1.71 -4.50
CA ASN A 168 -2.80 -2.84 -5.38
C ASN A 168 -3.94 -3.00 -6.38
N VAL A 169 -3.69 -3.73 -7.46
CA VAL A 169 -4.70 -4.03 -8.49
C VAL A 169 -5.01 -5.51 -8.55
N LEU A 170 -6.28 -5.83 -8.84
CA LEU A 170 -6.75 -7.17 -9.13
C LEU A 170 -7.53 -7.17 -10.45
N PHE A 171 -7.45 -8.28 -11.16
CA PHE A 171 -8.10 -8.49 -12.45
C PHE A 171 -8.98 -9.73 -12.38
N CYS A 172 -10.18 -9.65 -12.94
CA CYS A 172 -11.05 -10.81 -13.12
C CYS A 172 -11.07 -11.18 -14.61
N ARG A 173 -10.80 -12.44 -14.94
CA ARG A 173 -10.97 -13.00 -16.28
C ARG A 173 -11.62 -14.37 -16.16
N GLU A 174 -12.77 -14.53 -16.79
CA GLU A 174 -13.57 -15.76 -16.81
C GLU A 174 -13.85 -16.28 -15.38
N GLY A 175 -14.16 -15.35 -14.46
CA GLY A 175 -14.45 -15.67 -13.05
C GLY A 175 -13.22 -15.95 -12.17
N ASN A 176 -12.01 -15.97 -12.73
CA ASN A 176 -10.77 -16.16 -11.97
C ASN A 176 -10.11 -14.83 -11.63
N TRP A 177 -9.55 -14.72 -10.42
CA TRP A 177 -8.87 -13.51 -9.96
C TRP A 177 -7.37 -13.61 -10.10
N TYR A 178 -6.77 -12.50 -10.54
CA TYR A 178 -5.34 -12.35 -10.75
C TYR A 178 -4.86 -11.05 -10.11
N THR A 179 -3.59 -10.99 -9.73
CA THR A 179 -2.94 -9.77 -9.23
C THR A 179 -1.47 -9.77 -9.65
N PRO A 180 -0.83 -8.61 -9.88
CA PRO A 180 0.59 -8.58 -10.20
C PRO A 180 1.45 -9.26 -9.15
N GLU A 181 2.47 -10.00 -9.59
CA GLU A 181 3.58 -10.43 -8.73
C GLU A 181 4.45 -9.23 -8.34
N LEU A 182 4.80 -9.09 -7.06
CA LEU A 182 5.49 -7.91 -6.52
C LEU A 182 6.93 -8.21 -6.10
N THR A 183 7.64 -9.00 -6.91
CA THR A 183 9.05 -9.38 -6.68
C THR A 183 10.05 -8.37 -7.24
N ARG A 184 9.60 -7.45 -8.11
CA ARG A 184 10.45 -6.45 -8.79
C ARG A 184 10.22 -5.02 -8.32
N ALA A 185 8.97 -4.66 -8.08
CA ALA A 185 8.53 -3.32 -7.71
C ALA A 185 7.20 -3.38 -6.92
N GLY A 186 6.67 -2.20 -6.57
CA GLY A 186 5.38 -2.05 -5.90
C GLY A 186 5.38 -2.41 -4.41
N VAL A 187 4.20 -2.34 -3.80
CA VAL A 187 3.98 -2.60 -2.36
C VAL A 187 3.06 -3.80 -2.17
N ALA A 188 3.48 -4.79 -1.39
CA ALA A 188 2.62 -5.90 -0.98
C ALA A 188 1.61 -5.42 0.07
N GLY A 189 0.43 -5.00 -0.39
CA GLY A 189 -0.63 -4.44 0.43
C GLY A 189 -1.28 -5.45 1.37
N VAL A 190 -1.81 -4.93 2.49
CA VAL A 190 -2.40 -5.76 3.56
C VAL A 190 -3.76 -6.25 3.09
N MET A 191 -4.52 -5.38 2.42
CA MET A 191 -5.78 -5.76 1.81
C MET A 191 -5.59 -6.79 0.68
N ARG A 192 -4.58 -6.63 -0.18
CA ARG A 192 -4.20 -7.64 -1.18
C ARG A 192 -3.92 -8.99 -0.51
N GLN A 193 -3.10 -9.02 0.52
CA GLN A 193 -2.79 -10.24 1.27
C GLN A 193 -4.04 -10.85 1.92
N ASN A 194 -4.91 -10.03 2.51
CA ASN A 194 -6.17 -10.46 3.12
C ASN A 194 -7.09 -11.15 2.09
N ILE A 195 -7.22 -10.57 0.90
CA ILE A 195 -7.99 -11.18 -0.20
C ILE A 195 -7.40 -12.54 -0.60
N MET A 196 -6.08 -12.60 -0.80
CA MET A 196 -5.38 -13.84 -1.21
C MET A 196 -5.45 -14.95 -0.14
N GLN A 197 -5.65 -14.61 1.14
CA GLN A 197 -5.82 -15.59 2.21
C GLN A 197 -7.22 -16.20 2.25
N GLN A 198 -8.21 -15.53 1.65
CA GLN A 198 -9.61 -15.95 1.69
C GLN A 198 -10.09 -16.55 0.36
N LEU A 199 -9.43 -16.22 -0.74
CA LEU A 199 -9.84 -16.61 -2.09
C LEU A 199 -8.64 -16.98 -2.96
N PRO A 200 -8.82 -17.88 -3.94
CA PRO A 200 -7.78 -18.18 -4.92
C PRO A 200 -7.55 -16.97 -5.83
N VAL A 201 -6.41 -16.31 -5.65
CA VAL A 201 -5.95 -15.23 -6.53
C VAL A 201 -4.56 -15.61 -7.03
N GLN A 202 -4.38 -15.62 -8.34
CA GLN A 202 -3.12 -15.99 -8.98
C GLN A 202 -2.21 -14.77 -9.15
N GLU A 203 -0.96 -14.90 -8.75
CA GLU A 203 0.05 -13.89 -9.04
C GLU A 203 0.53 -14.02 -10.50
N VAL A 204 0.60 -12.89 -11.21
CA VAL A 204 0.92 -12.86 -12.65
C VAL A 204 1.92 -11.75 -12.99
N ASN A 205 2.63 -11.93 -14.12
CA ASN A 205 3.49 -10.92 -14.72
C ASN A 205 2.90 -10.47 -16.06
N TRP A 206 1.76 -9.78 -16.01
CA TRP A 206 1.05 -9.33 -17.20
C TRP A 206 1.57 -7.99 -17.70
N GLN A 207 1.65 -7.85 -19.01
CA GLN A 207 1.78 -6.56 -19.69
C GLN A 207 0.39 -5.98 -19.97
N LEU A 208 0.32 -4.74 -20.46
CA LEU A 208 -0.95 -4.05 -20.69
C LEU A 208 -1.90 -4.78 -21.63
N ASP A 209 -1.38 -5.48 -22.64
CA ASP A 209 -2.21 -6.15 -23.64
C ASP A 209 -3.11 -7.24 -23.05
N GLU A 210 -2.67 -7.90 -21.97
CA GLU A 210 -3.47 -8.89 -21.23
C GLU A 210 -4.75 -8.27 -20.67
N LEU A 211 -4.70 -6.98 -20.29
CA LEU A 211 -5.83 -6.24 -19.73
C LEU A 211 -6.92 -5.93 -20.76
N ASN A 212 -6.71 -6.21 -22.04
CA ASN A 212 -7.78 -6.11 -23.03
C ASN A 212 -8.84 -7.20 -22.86
N THR A 213 -8.46 -8.33 -22.24
CA THR A 213 -9.30 -9.53 -22.11
C THR A 213 -9.96 -9.70 -20.75
N VAL A 214 -9.70 -8.79 -19.80
CA VAL A 214 -10.26 -8.89 -18.44
C VAL A 214 -11.69 -8.36 -18.39
N ASP A 215 -12.53 -9.02 -17.60
CA ASP A 215 -13.95 -8.69 -17.42
C ASP A 215 -14.15 -7.54 -16.42
N ALA A 216 -13.30 -7.49 -15.40
CA ALA A 216 -13.34 -6.47 -14.36
C ALA A 216 -11.94 -6.18 -13.79
N ILE A 217 -11.80 -4.98 -13.25
CA ILE A 217 -10.61 -4.55 -12.50
C ILE A 217 -11.08 -4.01 -11.15
N ALA A 218 -10.31 -4.32 -10.10
CA ALA A 218 -10.47 -3.71 -8.78
C ALA A 218 -9.14 -3.13 -8.32
N VAL A 219 -9.19 -2.07 -7.52
CA VAL A 219 -8.05 -1.59 -6.74
C VAL A 219 -8.30 -1.83 -5.26
N CYS A 220 -7.26 -2.09 -4.47
CA CYS A 220 -7.44 -2.29 -3.04
C CYS A 220 -6.31 -1.74 -2.19
N ASN A 221 -6.67 -1.22 -1.01
CA ASN A 221 -5.73 -0.91 0.07
C ASN A 221 -6.41 -1.02 1.43
N ALA A 222 -5.65 -0.82 2.52
CA ALA A 222 -6.14 -1.02 3.87
C ALA A 222 -7.19 0.01 4.33
N LEU A 223 -7.38 1.13 3.61
CA LEU A 223 -8.35 2.17 3.97
C LEU A 223 -9.61 2.10 3.10
N MET A 224 -9.42 1.94 1.79
CA MET A 224 -10.52 1.91 0.83
C MET A 224 -11.20 0.53 0.76
N GLY A 225 -10.57 -0.52 1.31
CA GLY A 225 -10.99 -1.89 1.07
C GLY A 225 -10.78 -2.24 -0.41
N ILE A 226 -11.80 -2.84 -1.02
CA ILE A 226 -11.84 -3.19 -2.44
C ILE A 226 -12.69 -2.15 -3.16
N VAL A 227 -12.14 -1.49 -4.19
CA VAL A 227 -12.80 -0.45 -4.99
C VAL A 227 -12.91 -0.93 -6.44
N PRO A 228 -14.08 -0.79 -7.10
CA PRO A 228 -14.27 -1.24 -8.46
C PRO A 228 -13.65 -0.25 -9.42
N VAL A 229 -13.18 -0.71 -10.58
CA VAL A 229 -12.88 0.17 -11.71
C VAL A 229 -14.06 0.08 -12.66
N ARG A 230 -14.83 1.16 -12.79
CA ARG A 230 -15.97 1.24 -13.73
C ARG A 230 -15.51 1.44 -15.18
N ARG A 231 -14.36 2.08 -15.36
CA ARG A 231 -13.77 2.37 -16.66
C ARG A 231 -12.25 2.33 -16.57
N PHE A 232 -11.62 1.60 -17.48
CA PHE A 232 -10.17 1.59 -17.67
C PHE A 232 -9.84 2.23 -19.02
N CYS A 233 -9.14 3.37 -18.99
CA CYS A 233 -8.96 4.25 -20.14
C CYS A 233 -10.31 4.57 -20.81
N ASN A 234 -10.56 4.04 -22.00
CA ASN A 234 -11.79 4.25 -22.78
C ASN A 234 -12.73 3.03 -22.76
N ARG A 235 -12.46 2.02 -21.94
CA ARG A 235 -13.22 0.77 -21.87
C ARG A 235 -14.03 0.69 -20.58
N ASP A 236 -15.35 0.58 -20.71
CA ASP A 236 -16.22 0.29 -19.57
C ASP A 236 -16.04 -1.17 -19.13
N LEU A 237 -16.07 -1.38 -17.81
CA LEU A 237 -15.85 -2.68 -17.18
C LEU A 237 -17.07 -3.09 -16.35
N SER A 238 -17.27 -4.39 -16.21
CA SER A 238 -18.34 -4.90 -15.36
C SER A 238 -18.01 -4.68 -13.89
N LEU A 239 -18.98 -4.16 -13.13
CA LEU A 239 -18.86 -4.00 -11.68
C LEU A 239 -19.27 -5.27 -10.91
N THR A 240 -20.02 -6.17 -11.53
CA THR A 240 -20.61 -7.34 -10.87
C THR A 240 -19.56 -8.27 -10.25
N PRO A 241 -18.44 -8.61 -10.93
CA PRO A 241 -17.43 -9.46 -10.32
C PRO A 241 -16.82 -8.83 -9.06
N VAL A 242 -16.59 -7.51 -9.06
CA VAL A 242 -16.04 -6.80 -7.89
C VAL A 242 -17.05 -6.76 -6.74
N GLN A 243 -18.34 -6.58 -7.05
CA GLN A 243 -19.40 -6.62 -6.05
C GLN A 243 -19.49 -7.99 -5.37
N GLN A 244 -19.35 -9.08 -6.13
CA GLN A 244 -19.30 -10.45 -5.59
C GLN A 244 -18.03 -10.68 -4.76
N LEU A 245 -16.88 -10.19 -5.22
CA LEU A 245 -15.62 -10.28 -4.47
C LEU A 245 -15.76 -9.63 -3.08
N ARG A 246 -16.42 -8.47 -3.00
CA ARG A 246 -16.66 -7.75 -1.73
C ARG A 246 -17.51 -8.53 -0.74
N THR A 247 -18.43 -9.39 -1.18
CA THR A 247 -19.24 -10.21 -0.26
C THR A 247 -18.50 -11.45 0.25
N GLN A 248 -17.39 -11.81 -0.38
CA GLN A 248 -16.58 -12.99 -0.04
C GLN A 248 -15.39 -12.65 0.86
N VAL A 249 -14.95 -11.39 0.90
CA VAL A 249 -13.78 -10.96 1.66
C VAL A 249 -14.21 -10.23 2.92
N VAL A 250 -13.87 -10.79 4.08
CA VAL A 250 -14.04 -10.15 5.38
C VAL A 250 -12.83 -9.27 5.68
N CYS A 251 -13.07 -8.04 6.12
CA CYS A 251 -12.05 -7.08 6.55
C CYS A 251 -11.99 -7.02 8.08
#